data_AF-R8AQZ2-F1
#
_entry.id   AF-R8AQZ2-F1
#
_cell.length_a   1.000
_cell.length_b   1.000
_cell.length_c   1.000
_cell.angle_alpha   90.00
_cell.angle_beta   90.00
_cell.angle_gamma   90.00
#
_symmetry.space_group_name_H-M   'P 1'
#
loop_
_entity.id
_entity.type
_entity.pdbx_description
1 polymer ?
#
loop_
_entity_poly.entity_id
_entity_poly.type
_entity_poly.pdbx_seq_one_letter_code
_entity_poly.pdbx_strand_id
1 'polypeptide(L)'
;MGEHDKSLNLGEAAHIVAAAKDGPRFDEITTAEYRKSIHNGIWMCRSHARFIDSDYTEFSVDTLKLWKNEAEERAYELLEQQDSYKFVSKGTLVALGFNIIFEGSWESVDNNIWTFKLKRFIEGDSSVLKSYADAFSSIDRNQRFVSVSSQGDARIIKNPVRIIYQPDGAELISIEVSERVVASLPEHMGSDFMLGDDGDLIVENGEIKLISGIDSAIQSISTSAGMLYGEYF
;
A
#
# COMPACT_ATOMS: atom_id res chain seq x y z
N MET A 1 2.13 -9.53 35.59
CA MET A 1 3.41 -9.27 34.91
C MET A 1 3.24 -9.78 33.49
N GLY A 2 3.18 -8.85 32.53
CA GLY A 2 2.72 -9.12 31.16
C GLY A 2 3.72 -9.93 30.34
N GLU A 3 3.16 -10.76 29.47
CA GLU A 3 3.80 -11.77 28.62
C GLU A 3 4.48 -11.14 27.39
N HIS A 4 5.41 -10.20 27.60
CA HIS A 4 6.08 -9.46 26.52
C HIS A 4 7.53 -9.91 26.22
N ASP A 5 8.03 -10.94 26.91
CA ASP A 5 9.45 -11.35 26.83
C ASP A 5 9.67 -12.77 26.28
N LYS A 6 8.64 -13.41 25.71
CA LYS A 6 8.76 -14.74 25.12
C LYS A 6 8.98 -14.63 23.61
N SER A 7 10.24 -14.76 23.18
CA SER A 7 10.54 -14.99 21.76
C SER A 7 10.33 -16.47 21.43
N LEU A 8 9.60 -16.74 20.36
CA LEU A 8 9.41 -18.10 19.86
C LEU A 8 10.65 -18.48 19.02
N ASN A 9 11.55 -19.27 19.58
CA ASN A 9 12.69 -19.81 18.83
C ASN A 9 12.28 -21.10 18.09
N LEU A 10 12.17 -21.01 16.77
CA LEU A 10 11.83 -22.14 15.87
C LEU A 10 13.05 -22.76 15.18
N GLY A 11 14.25 -22.20 15.40
CA GLY A 11 15.48 -22.63 14.75
C GLY A 11 16.46 -23.32 15.67
N GLU A 12 17.40 -24.04 15.07
CA GLU A 12 18.58 -24.59 15.73
C GLU A 12 19.79 -24.56 14.78
N ALA A 13 20.99 -24.57 15.35
CA ALA A 13 22.22 -24.60 14.57
C ALA A 13 22.55 -26.05 14.17
N ALA A 14 22.79 -26.28 12.89
CA ALA A 14 23.36 -27.51 12.36
C ALA A 14 24.85 -27.34 12.06
N HIS A 15 25.60 -28.43 12.07
CA HIS A 15 27.03 -28.42 11.82
C HIS A 15 27.33 -28.64 10.32
N ILE A 16 28.11 -27.72 9.75
CA ILE A 16 28.61 -27.85 8.37
C ILE A 16 29.57 -29.05 8.30
N VAL A 17 30.52 -29.13 9.25
CA VAL A 17 31.44 -30.26 9.46
C VAL A 17 31.17 -30.86 10.84
N ALA A 18 31.01 -32.19 10.93
CA ALA A 18 30.76 -32.84 12.22
C ALA A 18 31.86 -32.60 13.25
N ALA A 19 31.45 -32.49 14.52
CA ALA A 19 32.37 -32.37 15.66
C ALA A 19 33.17 -33.65 15.95
N ALA A 20 32.55 -34.81 15.71
CA ALA A 20 33.09 -36.14 15.99
C ALA A 20 33.68 -36.81 14.74
N LYS A 21 34.71 -37.64 14.92
CA LYS A 21 35.43 -38.31 13.84
C LYS A 21 34.54 -39.21 12.96
N ASP A 22 33.55 -39.86 13.57
CA ASP A 22 32.59 -40.74 12.88
C ASP A 22 31.32 -40.00 12.44
N GLY A 23 31.29 -38.67 12.53
CA GLY A 23 30.12 -37.87 12.20
C GLY A 23 30.04 -37.46 10.71
N PRO A 24 28.86 -37.02 10.25
CA PRO A 24 28.65 -36.54 8.89
C PRO A 24 29.64 -35.46 8.45
N ARG A 25 30.27 -35.66 7.28
CA ARG A 25 31.19 -34.69 6.66
C ARG A 25 32.39 -34.31 7.55
N PHE A 26 32.80 -35.17 8.49
CA PHE A 26 33.99 -34.91 9.30
C PHE A 26 35.22 -34.70 8.40
N ASP A 27 35.97 -33.64 8.69
CA ASP A 27 37.19 -33.29 7.98
C ASP A 27 38.38 -33.32 8.95
N GLU A 28 39.30 -34.26 8.74
CA GLU A 28 40.52 -34.44 9.54
C GLU A 28 41.46 -33.22 9.51
N ILE A 29 41.32 -32.36 8.50
CA ILE A 29 42.13 -31.14 8.34
C ILE A 29 41.61 -30.01 9.25
N THR A 30 40.33 -30.06 9.66
CA THR A 30 39.75 -29.03 10.54
C THR A 30 40.23 -29.16 11.98
N THR A 31 40.40 -28.03 12.67
CA THR A 31 40.76 -28.01 14.09
C THR A 31 39.55 -28.19 15.00
N ALA A 32 39.78 -28.66 16.23
CA ALA A 32 38.70 -28.79 17.21
C ALA A 32 38.08 -27.43 17.58
N GLU A 33 38.88 -26.36 17.55
CA GLU A 33 38.45 -24.99 17.75
C GLU A 33 37.49 -24.54 16.63
N TYR A 34 37.82 -24.82 15.37
CA TYR A 34 36.95 -24.49 14.24
C TYR A 34 35.61 -25.22 14.33
N ARG A 35 35.63 -26.52 14.68
CA ARG A 35 34.40 -27.33 14.78
C ARG A 35 33.41 -26.83 15.83
N LYS A 36 33.90 -26.15 16.87
CA LYS A 36 33.09 -25.50 17.91
C LYS A 36 32.73 -24.04 17.60
N SER A 37 33.28 -23.47 16.54
CA SER A 37 33.07 -22.07 16.19
C SER A 37 31.73 -21.84 15.51
N ILE A 38 31.20 -20.63 15.65
CA ILE A 38 29.99 -20.20 14.91
C ILE A 38 30.18 -20.27 13.39
N HIS A 39 31.43 -20.21 12.90
CA HIS A 39 31.73 -20.34 11.48
C HIS A 39 31.39 -21.74 10.93
N ASN A 40 31.43 -22.77 11.76
CA ASN A 40 31.05 -24.14 11.41
C ASN A 40 29.53 -24.41 11.58
N GLY A 41 28.75 -23.45 12.07
CA GLY A 41 27.31 -23.57 12.22
C GLY A 41 26.53 -22.93 11.06
N ILE A 42 25.39 -23.53 10.70
CA ILE A 42 24.36 -22.93 9.86
C ILE A 42 23.02 -22.95 10.62
N TRP A 43 22.29 -21.83 10.61
CA TRP A 43 21.02 -21.71 11.33
C TRP A 43 19.85 -22.16 10.47
N MET A 44 19.09 -23.15 10.94
CA MET A 44 17.99 -23.75 10.18
C MET A 44 16.77 -23.98 11.09
N CYS A 45 15.60 -24.21 10.51
CA CYS A 45 14.48 -24.72 11.32
C CYS A 45 14.79 -26.13 11.83
N ARG A 46 14.21 -26.52 12.95
CA ARG A 46 14.48 -27.78 13.65
C ARG A 46 14.46 -29.04 12.77
N SER A 47 13.57 -29.14 11.78
CA SER A 47 13.53 -30.31 10.88
C SER A 47 14.75 -30.34 9.95
N HIS A 48 15.04 -29.23 9.28
CA HIS A 48 16.14 -29.13 8.32
C HIS A 48 17.51 -29.21 8.99
N ALA A 49 17.65 -28.67 10.21
CA ALA A 49 18.89 -28.83 10.97
C ALA A 49 19.21 -30.31 11.25
N ARG A 50 18.21 -31.08 11.69
CA ARG A 50 18.34 -32.53 11.87
C ARG A 50 18.67 -33.26 10.58
N PHE A 51 18.05 -32.89 9.46
CA PHE A 51 18.37 -33.51 8.17
C PHE A 51 19.81 -33.27 7.78
N ILE A 52 20.31 -32.05 7.93
CA ILE A 52 21.71 -31.71 7.66
C ILE A 52 22.66 -32.51 8.57
N ASP A 53 22.36 -32.57 9.87
CA ASP A 53 23.20 -33.29 10.84
C ASP A 53 23.11 -34.82 10.74
N SER A 54 22.16 -35.37 9.97
CA SER A 54 21.97 -36.83 9.83
C SER A 54 22.36 -37.36 8.45
N ASP A 55 22.11 -36.60 7.38
CA ASP A 55 22.34 -36.99 6.00
C ASP A 55 23.53 -36.24 5.40
N TYR A 56 24.53 -37.00 4.93
CA TYR A 56 25.76 -36.48 4.33
C TYR A 56 25.80 -36.63 2.82
N THR A 57 24.79 -37.24 2.20
CA THR A 57 24.77 -37.51 0.75
C THR A 57 24.17 -36.35 -0.05
N GLU A 58 23.14 -35.70 0.49
CA GLU A 58 22.40 -34.62 -0.18
C GLU A 58 22.95 -33.21 0.13
N PHE A 59 23.72 -33.04 1.21
CA PHE A 59 24.16 -31.72 1.69
C PHE A 59 25.68 -31.66 1.84
N SER A 60 26.40 -31.34 0.76
CA SER A 60 27.86 -31.20 0.80
C SER A 60 28.32 -30.01 1.66
N VAL A 61 29.58 -30.05 2.14
CA VAL A 61 30.19 -28.93 2.89
C VAL A 61 30.14 -27.63 2.09
N ASP A 62 30.43 -27.68 0.79
CA ASP A 62 30.46 -26.50 -0.07
C ASP A 62 29.06 -25.94 -0.29
N THR A 63 28.05 -26.80 -0.46
CA THR A 63 26.64 -26.39 -0.55
C THR A 63 26.20 -25.67 0.72
N LEU A 64 26.51 -26.23 1.90
CA LEU A 64 26.12 -25.62 3.18
C LEU A 64 26.84 -24.29 3.44
N LYS A 65 28.11 -24.16 3.04
CA LYS A 65 28.84 -22.88 3.08
C LYS A 65 28.23 -21.85 2.14
N LEU A 66 27.86 -22.25 0.93
CA LEU A 66 27.18 -21.37 -0.03
C LEU A 66 25.86 -20.86 0.55
N TRP A 67 24.99 -21.76 1.04
CA TRP A 67 23.71 -21.38 1.63
C TRP A 67 23.86 -20.48 2.84
N LYS A 68 24.85 -20.73 3.69
CA LYS A 68 25.17 -19.86 4.82
C LYS A 68 25.53 -18.46 4.32
N ASN A 69 26.45 -18.35 3.38
CA ASN A 69 26.89 -17.05 2.86
C ASN A 69 25.73 -16.29 2.21
N GLU A 70 24.93 -16.95 1.36
CA GLU A 70 23.76 -16.34 0.72
C GLU A 70 22.69 -15.89 1.73
N ALA A 71 22.50 -16.67 2.81
CA ALA A 71 21.55 -16.32 3.87
C ALA A 71 22.05 -15.15 4.72
N GLU A 72 23.34 -15.13 5.07
CA GLU A 72 23.97 -14.04 5.83
C GLU A 72 24.04 -12.75 5.01
N GLU A 73 24.37 -12.83 3.72
CA GLU A 73 24.37 -11.70 2.79
C GLU A 73 22.95 -11.14 2.63
N ARG A 74 21.95 -12.00 2.36
CA ARG A 74 20.55 -11.57 2.30
C ARG A 74 20.08 -10.93 3.61
N ALA A 75 20.46 -11.49 4.75
CA ALA A 75 20.12 -10.92 6.06
C ALA A 75 20.77 -9.54 6.24
N TYR A 76 22.03 -9.40 5.82
CA TYR A 76 22.76 -8.13 5.86
C TYR A 76 22.15 -7.08 4.93
N GLU A 77 21.82 -7.42 3.68
CA GLU A 77 21.09 -6.55 2.75
C GLU A 77 19.74 -6.08 3.33
N LEU A 78 19.00 -6.98 3.98
CA LEU A 78 17.73 -6.64 4.63
C LEU A 78 17.92 -5.70 5.84
N LEU A 79 19.02 -5.85 6.58
CA LEU A 79 19.38 -4.97 7.69
C LEU A 79 19.84 -3.59 7.20
N GLU A 80 20.64 -3.52 6.13
CA GLU A 80 21.01 -2.25 5.49
C GLU A 80 19.78 -1.53 4.91
N GLN A 81 18.81 -2.29 4.38
CA GLN A 81 17.52 -1.73 4.01
C GLN A 81 16.75 -1.22 5.24
N GLN A 82 16.82 -1.87 6.41
CA GLN A 82 16.11 -1.44 7.63
C GLN A 82 16.49 -0.06 8.15
N ASP A 83 17.75 0.37 8.02
CA ASP A 83 18.16 1.72 8.43
C ASP A 83 17.55 2.84 7.55
N SER A 84 17.03 2.49 6.36
CA SER A 84 16.26 3.38 5.48
C SER A 84 14.77 3.02 5.35
N TYR A 85 14.37 1.85 5.85
CA TYR A 85 13.03 1.29 5.70
C TYR A 85 12.18 1.56 6.94
N LYS A 86 11.57 2.75 6.96
CA LYS A 86 10.28 2.89 7.65
C LYS A 86 9.29 2.02 6.88
N PHE A 87 8.78 0.94 7.48
CA PHE A 87 7.62 0.21 6.95
C PHE A 87 6.42 1.18 6.94
N VAL A 88 6.34 2.02 5.92
CA VAL A 88 5.09 2.63 5.49
C VAL A 88 4.40 1.50 4.75
N SER A 89 3.33 0.98 5.33
CA SER A 89 2.44 0.06 4.62
C SER A 89 2.17 0.66 3.24
N LYS A 90 2.70 0.03 2.18
CA LYS A 90 2.34 0.39 0.80
C LYS A 90 0.86 0.13 0.54
N GLY A 91 0.18 -0.63 1.42
CA GLY A 91 -1.23 -0.94 1.34
C GLY A 91 -2.11 0.31 1.47
N THR A 92 -3.14 0.37 0.65
CA THR A 92 -4.12 1.46 0.63
C THR A 92 -5.47 0.95 0.13
N LEU A 93 -6.53 1.73 0.39
CA LEU A 93 -7.84 1.54 -0.23
C LEU A 93 -7.97 2.54 -1.37
N VAL A 94 -8.34 2.04 -2.54
CA VAL A 94 -8.53 2.84 -3.75
C VAL A 94 -9.98 2.74 -4.19
N ALA A 95 -10.63 3.87 -4.40
CA ALA A 95 -11.96 3.95 -5.01
C ALA A 95 -11.84 4.58 -6.40
N LEU A 96 -12.51 4.00 -7.40
CA LEU A 96 -12.66 4.54 -8.75
C LEU A 96 -14.14 4.76 -9.04
N GLY A 97 -14.54 6.01 -9.20
CA GLY A 97 -15.96 6.37 -9.23
C GLY A 97 -16.69 5.83 -7.99
N PHE A 98 -17.96 5.43 -8.17
CA PHE A 98 -18.79 4.95 -7.06
C PHE A 98 -18.89 3.44 -6.95
N ASN A 99 -18.51 2.69 -8.00
CA ASN A 99 -18.84 1.26 -8.11
C ASN A 99 -17.61 0.34 -8.03
N ILE A 100 -16.42 0.91 -7.81
CA ILE A 100 -15.17 0.14 -7.74
C ILE A 100 -14.39 0.59 -6.52
N ILE A 101 -14.19 -0.33 -5.58
CA ILE A 101 -13.32 -0.16 -4.43
C ILE A 101 -12.42 -1.37 -4.33
N PHE A 102 -11.12 -1.17 -4.20
CA PHE A 102 -10.17 -2.28 -4.03
C PHE A 102 -9.07 -1.97 -3.01
N GLU A 103 -8.60 -3.03 -2.35
CA GLU A 103 -7.35 -2.98 -1.62
C GLU A 103 -6.20 -3.16 -2.62
N GLY A 104 -5.25 -2.25 -2.59
CA GLY A 104 -4.05 -2.30 -3.40
C GLY A 104 -2.80 -1.93 -2.62
N SER A 105 -1.64 -2.04 -3.25
CA SER A 105 -0.41 -1.44 -2.75
C SER A 105 0.22 -0.51 -3.77
N TRP A 106 0.77 0.61 -3.31
CA TRP A 106 1.55 1.51 -4.16
C TRP A 106 2.70 0.77 -4.83
N GLU A 107 2.69 0.76 -6.16
CA GLU A 107 3.77 0.22 -6.97
C GLU A 107 4.69 1.35 -7.42
N SER A 108 4.13 2.43 -7.97
CA SER A 108 4.87 3.61 -8.36
C SER A 108 4.03 4.88 -8.34
N VAL A 109 4.72 6.02 -8.20
CA VAL A 109 4.20 7.37 -8.43
C VAL A 109 5.16 8.05 -9.39
N ASP A 110 4.73 8.30 -10.61
CA ASP A 110 5.51 9.00 -11.63
C ASP A 110 4.71 10.22 -12.09
N ASN A 111 5.10 11.40 -11.60
CA ASN A 111 4.39 12.66 -11.80
C ASN A 111 2.91 12.56 -11.37
N ASN A 112 2.00 12.51 -12.35
CA ASN A 112 0.55 12.38 -12.17
C ASN A 112 0.05 11.00 -12.60
N ILE A 113 0.91 9.99 -12.66
CA ILE A 113 0.54 8.60 -12.92
C ILE A 113 0.74 7.82 -11.63
N TRP A 114 -0.37 7.33 -11.09
CA TRP A 114 -0.40 6.49 -9.90
C TRP A 114 -0.59 5.05 -10.31
N THR A 115 0.31 4.17 -9.85
CA THR A 115 0.23 2.74 -10.14
C THR A 115 0.08 1.95 -8.86
N PHE A 116 -0.93 1.08 -8.85
CA PHE A 116 -1.24 0.21 -7.72
C PHE A 116 -1.19 -1.25 -8.15
N LYS A 117 -0.56 -2.09 -7.34
CA LYS A 117 -0.75 -3.55 -7.43
C LYS A 117 -2.08 -3.89 -6.77
N LEU A 118 -3.01 -4.45 -7.55
CA LEU A 118 -4.31 -4.92 -7.07
C LEU A 118 -4.12 -6.13 -6.16
N LYS A 119 -4.76 -6.12 -4.98
CA LYS A 119 -4.79 -7.29 -4.09
C LYS A 119 -6.15 -7.98 -4.10
N ARG A 120 -7.22 -7.22 -3.86
CA ARG A 120 -8.60 -7.71 -3.87
C ARG A 120 -9.59 -6.58 -4.04
N PHE A 121 -10.74 -6.88 -4.65
CA PHE A 121 -11.89 -5.98 -4.66
C PHE A 121 -12.63 -6.03 -3.32
N ILE A 122 -13.08 -4.86 -2.88
CA ILE A 122 -14.05 -4.66 -1.80
C ILE A 122 -15.43 -4.42 -2.41
N GLU A 123 -15.48 -3.66 -3.51
CA GLU A 123 -16.67 -3.41 -4.32
C GLU A 123 -16.31 -3.47 -5.81
N GLY A 124 -17.24 -4.00 -6.61
CA GLY A 124 -17.00 -4.30 -8.01
C GLY A 124 -16.11 -5.54 -8.22
N ASP A 125 -15.65 -5.73 -9.45
CA ASP A 125 -14.77 -6.83 -9.84
C ASP A 125 -13.95 -6.45 -11.08
N SER A 126 -13.15 -7.40 -11.58
CA SER A 126 -12.33 -7.23 -12.78
C SER A 126 -13.16 -6.88 -14.02
N SER A 127 -14.39 -7.38 -14.15
CA SER A 127 -15.29 -7.08 -15.27
C SER A 127 -15.80 -5.63 -15.20
N VAL A 128 -16.18 -5.17 -14.01
CA VAL A 128 -16.59 -3.78 -13.78
C VAL A 128 -15.43 -2.82 -14.03
N LEU A 129 -14.22 -3.15 -13.57
CA LEU A 129 -13.02 -2.35 -13.80
C LEU A 129 -12.66 -2.24 -15.29
N LYS A 130 -12.74 -3.35 -16.03
CA LYS A 130 -12.54 -3.37 -17.49
C LYS A 130 -13.58 -2.50 -18.20
N SER A 131 -14.85 -2.66 -17.82
CA SER A 131 -15.95 -1.86 -18.38
C SER A 131 -15.76 -0.37 -18.11
N TYR A 132 -15.31 -0.01 -16.91
CA TYR A 132 -14.99 1.37 -16.54
C TYR A 132 -13.85 1.94 -17.40
N ALA A 133 -12.80 1.15 -17.65
CA ALA A 133 -11.70 1.54 -18.51
C ALA A 133 -12.14 1.69 -19.99
N ASP A 134 -12.86 0.72 -20.52
CA ASP A 134 -13.30 0.70 -21.93
C ASP A 134 -14.33 1.80 -22.24
N ALA A 135 -15.26 2.06 -21.30
CA ALA A 135 -16.31 3.06 -21.47
C ALA A 135 -15.92 4.45 -20.94
N PHE A 136 -14.67 4.67 -20.54
CA PHE A 136 -14.26 5.86 -19.78
C PHE A 136 -14.70 7.20 -20.40
N SER A 137 -14.66 7.31 -21.74
CA SER A 137 -15.08 8.53 -22.45
C SER A 137 -16.56 8.86 -22.27
N SER A 138 -17.43 7.87 -22.08
CA SER A 138 -18.88 8.03 -21.90
C SER A 138 -19.33 8.02 -20.44
N ILE A 139 -18.45 7.79 -19.47
CA ILE A 139 -18.77 7.84 -18.05
C ILE A 139 -19.06 9.28 -17.60
N ASP A 140 -20.01 9.47 -16.69
CA ASP A 140 -20.31 10.80 -16.14
C ASP A 140 -19.10 11.44 -15.46
N ARG A 141 -18.93 12.76 -15.63
CA ARG A 141 -17.75 13.48 -15.08
C ARG A 141 -17.60 13.32 -13.58
N ASN A 142 -18.71 13.22 -12.84
CA ASN A 142 -18.72 13.03 -11.39
C ASN A 142 -18.25 11.63 -10.95
N GLN A 143 -18.08 10.67 -11.87
CA GLN A 143 -17.53 9.35 -11.58
C GLN A 143 -16.08 9.19 -12.06
N ARG A 144 -15.52 10.17 -12.78
CA ARG A 144 -14.13 10.12 -13.29
C ARG A 144 -13.14 10.61 -12.24
N PHE A 145 -13.13 9.96 -11.08
CA PHE A 145 -12.20 10.29 -10.01
C PHE A 145 -11.59 9.02 -9.41
N VAL A 146 -10.42 9.21 -8.79
CA VAL A 146 -9.80 8.24 -7.90
C VAL A 146 -9.69 8.85 -6.51
N SER A 147 -10.00 8.07 -5.48
CA SER A 147 -9.75 8.42 -4.08
C SER A 147 -8.83 7.39 -3.45
N VAL A 148 -7.82 7.84 -2.71
CA VAL A 148 -6.80 6.98 -2.10
C VAL A 148 -6.66 7.29 -0.62
N SER A 149 -7.02 6.31 0.22
CA SER A 149 -7.11 6.52 1.66
C SER A 149 -5.76 6.79 2.32
N SER A 150 -4.69 6.11 1.90
CA SER A 150 -3.36 6.28 2.49
C SER A 150 -2.77 7.68 2.33
N GLN A 151 -3.21 8.44 1.33
CA GLN A 151 -2.76 9.83 1.11
C GLN A 151 -3.79 10.86 1.58
N GLY A 152 -5.03 10.44 1.87
CA GLY A 152 -6.15 11.37 2.06
C GLY A 152 -6.36 12.28 0.85
N ASP A 153 -6.08 11.77 -0.35
CA ASP A 153 -6.12 12.53 -1.61
C ASP A 153 -7.14 11.92 -2.57
N ALA A 154 -7.81 12.77 -3.34
CA ALA A 154 -8.73 12.38 -4.40
C ALA A 154 -8.55 13.30 -5.60
N ARG A 155 -8.50 12.73 -6.79
CA ARG A 155 -8.20 13.48 -8.02
C ARG A 155 -9.04 13.04 -9.19
N ILE A 156 -9.23 13.94 -10.15
CA ILE A 156 -9.91 13.65 -11.40
C ILE A 156 -9.00 12.73 -12.23
N ILE A 157 -9.58 11.69 -12.82
CA ILE A 157 -8.89 10.82 -13.77
C ILE A 157 -8.95 11.49 -15.15
N LYS A 158 -7.79 11.65 -15.80
CA LYS A 158 -7.69 12.32 -17.11
C LYS A 158 -7.91 11.39 -18.29
N ASN A 159 -7.40 10.17 -18.18
CA ASN A 159 -7.39 9.19 -19.25
C ASN A 159 -7.92 7.84 -18.77
N PRO A 160 -8.37 6.95 -19.69
CA PRO A 160 -8.81 5.61 -19.34
C PRO A 160 -7.78 4.89 -18.46
N VAL A 161 -8.26 4.20 -17.43
CA VAL A 161 -7.42 3.43 -16.51
C VAL A 161 -6.76 2.29 -17.28
N ARG A 162 -5.43 2.12 -17.09
CA ARG A 162 -4.68 1.05 -17.73
C ARG A 162 -4.52 -0.11 -16.77
N ILE A 163 -4.93 -1.31 -17.21
CA ILE A 163 -4.78 -2.57 -16.47
C ILE A 163 -3.63 -3.35 -17.10
N ILE A 164 -2.57 -3.60 -16.35
CA ILE A 164 -1.35 -4.25 -16.81
C ILE A 164 -1.25 -5.61 -16.11
N TYR A 165 -1.19 -6.70 -16.88
CA TYR A 165 -1.04 -8.05 -16.35
C TYR A 165 0.44 -8.42 -16.30
N GLN A 166 0.92 -8.77 -15.11
CA GLN A 166 2.29 -9.20 -14.90
C GLN A 166 2.44 -10.72 -15.07
N PRO A 167 3.65 -11.22 -15.43
CA PRO A 167 3.89 -12.65 -15.59
C PRO A 167 3.68 -13.49 -14.32
N ASP A 168 3.76 -12.88 -13.14
CA ASP A 168 3.49 -13.51 -11.83
C ASP A 168 1.98 -13.63 -11.52
N GLY A 169 1.12 -13.19 -12.44
CA GLY A 169 -0.33 -13.17 -12.29
C GLY A 169 -0.87 -11.93 -11.56
N ALA A 170 -0.02 -10.98 -11.18
CA ALA A 170 -0.46 -9.74 -10.57
C ALA A 170 -1.07 -8.77 -11.60
N GLU A 171 -2.06 -7.99 -11.16
CA GLU A 171 -2.63 -6.90 -11.95
C GLU A 171 -2.15 -5.56 -11.39
N LEU A 172 -1.56 -4.73 -12.25
CA LEU A 172 -1.23 -3.34 -11.94
C LEU A 172 -2.24 -2.39 -12.57
N ILE A 173 -2.76 -1.48 -11.76
CA ILE A 173 -3.74 -0.46 -12.16
C ILE A 173 -3.00 0.87 -12.24
N SER A 174 -2.83 1.39 -13.45
CA SER A 174 -2.16 2.67 -13.73
C SER A 174 -3.18 3.73 -14.09
N ILE A 175 -3.19 4.81 -13.32
CA ILE A 175 -4.21 5.86 -13.37
C ILE A 175 -3.52 7.20 -13.58
N GLU A 176 -3.88 7.90 -14.66
CA GLU A 176 -3.42 9.27 -14.88
C GLU A 176 -4.39 10.25 -14.22
N VAL A 177 -3.90 11.00 -13.24
CA VAL A 177 -4.67 11.93 -12.43
C VAL A 177 -4.43 13.38 -12.81
N SER A 178 -5.35 14.26 -12.42
CA SER A 178 -5.13 15.70 -12.51
C SER A 178 -4.05 16.17 -11.53
N GLU A 179 -3.59 17.40 -11.74
CA GLU A 179 -2.79 18.06 -10.71
C GLU A 179 -3.61 18.23 -9.44
N ARG A 180 -2.92 18.31 -8.31
CA ARG A 180 -3.55 18.60 -7.04
C ARG A 180 -4.08 20.03 -7.11
N VAL A 181 -5.39 20.18 -6.94
CA VAL A 181 -6.01 21.49 -6.78
C VAL A 181 -5.80 21.92 -5.34
N VAL A 182 -5.10 23.05 -5.14
CA VAL A 182 -5.03 23.70 -3.83
C VAL A 182 -6.27 24.58 -3.71
N ALA A 183 -7.10 24.31 -2.70
CA ALA A 183 -8.28 25.13 -2.46
C ALA A 183 -7.84 26.57 -2.13
N SER A 184 -8.31 27.51 -2.93
CA SER A 184 -8.24 28.94 -2.63
C SER A 184 -9.58 29.39 -2.03
N LEU A 185 -9.58 30.51 -1.32
CA LEU A 185 -10.83 31.14 -0.91
C LEU A 185 -11.67 31.45 -2.17
N PRO A 186 -12.99 31.23 -2.13
CA PRO A 186 -13.90 31.49 -3.24
C PRO A 186 -14.20 32.98 -3.37
N GLU A 187 -13.16 33.81 -3.43
CA GLU A 187 -13.25 35.28 -3.44
C GLU A 187 -14.03 35.81 -4.64
N HIS A 188 -14.06 35.05 -5.73
CA HIS A 188 -14.73 35.41 -6.98
C HIS A 188 -16.09 34.75 -7.17
N MET A 189 -16.70 34.22 -6.10
CA MET A 189 -18.09 33.81 -6.22
C MET A 189 -18.98 35.02 -6.46
N GLY A 190 -19.95 34.87 -7.37
CA GLY A 190 -20.95 35.90 -7.66
C GLY A 190 -21.81 36.26 -6.45
N SER A 191 -22.73 37.18 -6.65
CA SER A 191 -23.66 37.61 -5.61
C SER A 191 -24.89 36.71 -5.54
N ASP A 192 -25.43 36.56 -4.33
CA ASP A 192 -26.68 35.86 -4.05
C ASP A 192 -27.50 36.64 -3.02
N PHE A 193 -28.78 36.32 -2.87
CA PHE A 193 -29.63 36.91 -1.83
C PHE A 193 -29.24 36.37 -0.47
N MET A 194 -29.16 37.25 0.54
CA MET A 194 -28.89 36.84 1.91
C MET A 194 -30.11 36.14 2.50
N LEU A 195 -29.89 34.92 3.00
CA LEU A 195 -30.86 34.14 3.76
C LEU A 195 -30.67 34.37 5.26
N GLY A 196 -31.78 34.39 6.00
CA GLY A 196 -31.82 34.41 7.45
C GLY A 196 -31.59 33.02 8.05
N ASP A 197 -31.54 32.96 9.37
CA ASP A 197 -31.41 31.69 10.11
C ASP A 197 -32.60 30.73 9.89
N ASP A 198 -33.74 31.26 9.43
CA ASP A 198 -34.95 30.53 9.05
C ASP A 198 -34.97 30.11 7.57
N GLY A 199 -33.96 30.52 6.79
CA GLY A 199 -33.88 30.26 5.36
C GLY A 199 -34.68 31.23 4.49
N ASP A 200 -35.31 32.27 5.07
CA ASP A 200 -36.06 33.28 4.33
C ASP A 200 -35.16 34.45 3.90
N LEU A 201 -35.59 35.22 2.90
CA LEU A 201 -34.87 36.38 2.40
C LEU A 201 -34.80 37.49 3.47
N ILE A 202 -33.59 38.00 3.73
CA ILE A 202 -33.41 39.17 4.60
C ILE A 202 -33.69 40.45 3.81
N VAL A 203 -34.61 41.26 4.34
CA VAL A 203 -34.93 42.60 3.83
C VAL A 203 -34.48 43.65 4.83
N GLU A 204 -33.66 44.61 4.39
CA GLU A 204 -33.14 45.71 5.20
C GLU A 204 -33.46 47.04 4.50
N ASN A 205 -34.11 47.98 5.20
CA ASN A 205 -34.55 49.27 4.64
C ASN A 205 -35.45 49.19 3.39
N GLY A 206 -36.18 48.08 3.23
CA GLY A 206 -37.06 47.85 2.07
C GLY A 206 -36.36 47.26 0.84
N GLU A 207 -35.06 46.95 0.93
CA GLU A 207 -34.29 46.29 -0.12
C GLU A 207 -33.89 44.87 0.30
N ILE A 208 -33.89 43.93 -0.65
CA ILE A 208 -33.41 42.57 -0.39
C ILE A 208 -31.88 42.62 -0.27
N LYS A 209 -31.36 42.07 0.82
CA LYS A 209 -29.92 42.08 1.09
C LYS A 209 -29.19 41.08 0.21
N LEU A 210 -28.02 41.47 -0.28
CA LEU A 210 -27.15 40.63 -1.09
C LEU A 210 -25.87 40.29 -0.33
N ILE A 211 -25.36 39.09 -0.56
CA ILE A 211 -24.04 38.62 -0.17
C ILE A 211 -23.22 38.34 -1.43
N SER A 212 -21.89 38.34 -1.31
CA SER A 212 -20.99 38.10 -2.46
C SER A 212 -19.68 37.47 -2.03
N GLY A 213 -18.93 36.90 -2.99
CA GLY A 213 -17.63 36.30 -2.73
C GLY A 213 -17.73 35.19 -1.69
N ILE A 214 -16.93 35.30 -0.63
CA ILE A 214 -16.82 34.26 0.40
C ILE A 214 -18.17 34.02 1.12
N ASP A 215 -18.92 35.07 1.44
CA ASP A 215 -20.19 34.95 2.16
C ASP A 215 -21.25 34.19 1.34
N SER A 216 -21.30 34.49 0.04
CA SER A 216 -22.14 33.77 -0.93
C SER A 216 -21.79 32.28 -0.99
N ALA A 217 -20.49 31.96 -0.93
CA ALA A 217 -20.02 30.58 -0.96
C ALA A 217 -20.38 29.83 0.32
N ILE A 218 -20.23 30.47 1.47
CA ILE A 218 -20.61 29.90 2.77
C ILE A 218 -22.10 29.59 2.78
N GLN A 219 -22.94 30.53 2.35
CA GLN A 219 -24.39 30.31 2.31
C GLN A 219 -24.77 29.19 1.33
N SER A 220 -24.20 29.18 0.13
CA SER A 220 -24.48 28.14 -0.88
C SER A 220 -24.14 26.74 -0.38
N ILE A 221 -22.97 26.58 0.26
CA ILE A 221 -22.57 25.30 0.87
C ILE A 221 -23.52 24.93 2.02
N SER A 222 -23.83 25.88 2.89
CA SER A 222 -24.71 25.65 4.05
C SER A 222 -26.11 25.23 3.63
N THR A 223 -26.66 25.92 2.63
CA THR A 223 -27.99 25.62 2.05
C THR A 223 -27.99 24.25 1.41
N SER A 224 -26.98 23.94 0.58
CA SER A 224 -26.87 22.64 -0.09
C SER A 224 -26.70 21.48 0.91
N ALA A 225 -25.96 21.69 2.01
CA ALA A 225 -25.75 20.68 3.04
C ALA A 225 -26.96 20.50 3.97
N GLY A 226 -27.79 21.53 4.12
CA GLY A 226 -28.99 21.50 4.97
C GLY A 226 -30.23 20.93 4.29
N MET A 227 -30.26 20.89 2.95
CA MET A 227 -31.39 20.37 2.18
C MET A 227 -31.44 18.84 2.16
N LEU A 228 -32.65 18.28 2.23
CA LEU A 228 -32.87 16.85 2.01
C LEU A 228 -32.86 16.52 0.51
N TYR A 229 -32.50 15.27 0.21
CA TYR A 229 -32.52 14.77 -1.17
C TYR A 229 -33.95 14.85 -1.74
N GLY A 230 -34.13 15.62 -2.82
CA GLY A 230 -35.42 15.82 -3.49
C GLY A 230 -36.14 17.14 -3.18
N GLU A 231 -35.57 18.01 -2.35
CA GLU A 231 -36.12 19.35 -2.05
C GLU A 231 -35.71 20.43 -3.07
N TYR A 232 -34.78 20.12 -3.98
CA TYR A 232 -34.29 21.03 -5.01
C TYR A 232 -34.74 20.56 -6.41
N PHE A 233 -35.32 21.47 -7.20
CA PHE A 233 -35.81 21.24 -8.57
C PHE A 233 -34.84 21.80 -9.62
#